data_AF-A0A109JLM1-F1
#
_entry.id   AF-A0A109JLM1-F1
#
_cell.length_a   1.000
_cell.length_b   1.000
_cell.length_c   1.000
_cell.angle_alpha   90.00
_cell.angle_beta   90.00
_cell.angle_gamma   90.00
#
_symmetry.space_group_name_H-M   'P 1'
#
loop_
_entity.id
_entity.type
_entity.pdbx_description
1 polymer ?
#
loop_
_entity_poly.entity_id
_entity_poly.type
_entity_poly.pdbx_seq_one_letter_code
_entity_poly.pdbx_strand_id
1 'polypeptide(L)' 'MDEVSARRLRNVIPVLTEQRSVLADAGLSFAGHLLDLTIMQLRLSLNDISEDELSEFSDQVSLGLVGKNSSDKNPVGR' A
#
# COMPACT_ATOMS: atom_id res chain seq x y z
N MET A 1 7.24 20.70 6.29
CA MET A 1 8.52 19.98 6.08
C MET A 1 9.44 20.91 5.30
N ASP A 2 10.72 20.97 5.62
CA ASP A 2 11.67 21.75 4.81
C ASP A 2 11.97 21.04 3.47
N GLU A 3 12.45 21.80 2.49
CA GLU A 3 12.64 21.32 1.12
C GLU A 3 13.72 20.24 1.00
N VAL A 4 14.73 20.27 1.88
CA VAL A 4 15.80 19.24 1.90
C VAL A 4 15.25 17.92 2.42
N SER A 5 14.48 17.95 3.51
CA SER A 5 13.78 16.77 4.03
C SER A 5 12.78 16.22 3.03
N ALA A 6 12.02 17.09 2.36
CA ALA A 6 11.05 16.68 1.33
C ALA A 6 11.75 15.98 0.15
N ARG A 7 12.87 16.55 -0.32
CA ARG A 7 13.68 15.94 -1.38
C ARG A 7 14.26 14.58 -0.97
N ARG A 8 14.74 14.45 0.27
CA ARG A 8 15.25 13.17 0.79
C ARG A 8 14.16 12.10 0.82
N LEU A 9 12.96 12.44 1.28
CA LEU A 9 11.84 11.50 1.31
C LEU A 9 11.37 11.12 -0.10
N ARG A 10 11.37 12.06 -1.07
CA ARG A 10 11.08 11.72 -2.47
C ARG A 10 12.03 10.65 -3.00
N ASN A 11 13.31 10.69 -2.64
CA ASN A 11 14.29 9.69 -3.05
C ASN A 11 14.10 8.32 -2.38
N VAL A 12 13.37 8.24 -1.27
CA VAL A 12 13.07 6.98 -0.57
C VAL A 12 11.94 6.22 -1.26
N ILE A 13 11.00 6.92 -1.90
CA ILE A 13 9.83 6.31 -2.56
C ILE A 13 10.24 5.22 -3.57
N PRO A 14 11.16 5.45 -4.53
CA PRO A 14 11.57 4.41 -5.48
C PRO A 14 12.14 3.15 -4.81
N VAL A 15 12.89 3.32 -3.71
CA VAL A 15 13.48 2.20 -2.96
C VAL A 15 12.38 1.35 -2.30
N LEU A 16 11.37 2.00 -1.72
CA LEU A 16 10.22 1.30 -1.16
C LEU A 16 9.39 0.61 -2.26
N THR A 17 9.25 1.23 -3.43
CA THR A 17 8.57 0.61 -4.58
C THR A 17 9.29 -0.65 -5.06
N GLU A 18 10.63 -0.63 -5.12
CA GLU A 18 11.42 -1.82 -5.47
C GLU A 18 11.28 -2.93 -4.43
N GLN A 19 11.38 -2.59 -3.14
CA GLN A 19 11.15 -3.53 -2.04
C GLN A 19 9.74 -4.15 -2.09
N ARG A 20 8.73 -3.39 -2.52
CA ARG A 20 7.37 -3.88 -2.70
C ARG A 20 7.32 -4.97 -3.77
N SER A 21 8.03 -4.81 -4.88
CA SER A 21 8.16 -5.85 -5.90
C SER A 21 8.79 -7.12 -5.34
N VAL A 22 9.88 -6.99 -4.59
CA VAL A 22 10.56 -8.13 -3.95
C VAL A 22 9.63 -8.87 -2.98
N LEU A 23 8.84 -8.15 -2.19
CA LEU A 23 7.87 -8.75 -1.27
C LEU A 23 6.73 -9.46 -2.01
N ALA A 24 6.28 -8.91 -3.15
CA ALA A 24 5.28 -9.54 -4.00
C ALA A 24 5.81 -10.85 -4.60
N ASP A 25 7.05 -10.84 -5.12
CA ASP A 25 7.72 -12.03 -5.68
C ASP A 25 7.94 -13.11 -4.61
N ALA A 26 8.17 -12.71 -3.36
CA ALA A 26 8.30 -13.61 -2.21
C ALA A 26 6.95 -14.12 -1.65
N GLY A 27 5.82 -13.68 -2.18
CA GLY A 27 4.48 -14.03 -1.68
C GLY A 27 4.14 -13.44 -0.32
N LEU A 28 4.86 -12.42 0.14
CA LEU A 28 4.69 -11.76 1.43
C LEU A 28 3.65 -10.63 1.35
N SER A 29 2.41 -11.00 1.02
CA SER A 29 1.32 -10.05 0.72
C SER A 29 1.07 -9.02 1.83
N PHE A 30 1.06 -9.45 3.10
CA PHE A 30 0.85 -8.53 4.23
C PHE A 30 1.99 -7.51 4.37
N ALA A 31 3.25 -7.93 4.22
CA ALA A 31 4.38 -7.01 4.26
C ALA A 31 4.35 -6.04 3.07
N GLY A 32 3.95 -6.52 1.89
CA GLY A 32 3.68 -5.68 0.72
C GLY A 32 2.65 -4.60 1.00
N HIS A 33 1.53 -4.94 1.64
CA HIS A 33 0.50 -3.98 2.01
C HIS A 33 0.97 -2.92 3.03
N LEU A 34 1.80 -3.31 4.01
CA LEU A 34 2.40 -2.32 4.93
C LEU A 34 3.32 -1.34 4.19
N LEU A 35 4.00 -1.81 3.15
CA LEU A 35 4.87 -0.98 2.34
C LEU A 35 4.08 -0.04 1.43
N ASP A 36 2.99 -0.54 0.83
CA ASP A 36 2.01 0.24 0.07
C ASP A 36 1.46 1.41 0.94
N LEU A 37 1.06 1.13 2.19
CA LEU A 37 0.60 2.15 3.15
C LEU A 37 1.70 3.16 3.49
N THR A 38 2.94 2.70 3.66
CA THR A 38 4.08 3.56 3.98
C THR A 38 4.41 4.51 2.83
N ILE A 39 4.38 4.01 1.59
CA ILE A 39 4.59 4.81 0.38
C ILE A 39 3.50 5.89 0.27
N MET A 40 2.23 5.53 0.47
CA MET A 40 1.12 6.49 0.46
C MET A 40 1.33 7.58 1.51
N GLN A 41 1.64 7.21 2.75
CA GLN A 41 1.86 8.18 3.83
C GLN A 41 3.01 9.15 3.51
N LEU A 42 4.08 8.67 2.87
CA LEU A 42 5.17 9.51 2.38
C LEU A 42 4.69 10.48 1.30
N ARG A 43 3.96 9.99 0.29
CA ARG A 43 3.46 10.82 -0.81
C ARG A 43 2.48 11.89 -0.32
N LEU A 44 1.58 11.55 0.60
CA LEU A 44 0.68 12.50 1.28
C LEU A 44 1.48 13.58 2.03
N SER A 45 2.51 13.17 2.78
CA SER A 45 3.37 14.12 3.52
C SER A 45 4.14 15.08 2.61
N LEU A 46 4.35 14.69 1.35
CA LEU A 46 5.06 15.45 0.32
C LEU A 46 4.13 16.26 -0.60
N ASN A 47 2.81 16.15 -0.42
CA ASN A 47 1.79 16.65 -1.37
C ASN A 47 2.06 16.18 -2.81
N ASP A 48 2.50 14.93 -2.95
CA ASP A 48 2.98 14.31 -4.18
C ASP A 48 2.06 13.15 -4.62
N ILE A 49 0.76 13.34 -4.39
CA ILE A 49 -0.30 12.40 -4.73
C ILE A 49 -1.53 13.19 -5.15
N SER A 50 -2.15 12.76 -6.25
CA SER A 50 -3.43 13.30 -6.71
C SER A 50 -4.62 12.67 -5.97
N GLU A 51 -5.79 13.28 -6.08
CA GLU A 51 -7.03 12.74 -5.51
C GLU A 51 -7.40 11.40 -6.16
N ASP A 52 -7.20 11.25 -7.46
CA ASP A 52 -7.47 10.02 -8.20
C ASP A 52 -6.59 8.86 -7.70
N GLU A 53 -5.29 9.10 -7.53
CA GLU A 53 -4.35 8.10 -6.99
C GLU A 53 -4.69 7.72 -5.54
N LEU A 54 -5.15 8.68 -4.74
CA LEU A 54 -5.56 8.42 -3.37
C LEU A 54 -6.87 7.59 -3.32
N SER A 55 -7.80 7.85 -4.22
CA SER A 55 -9.05 7.08 -4.36
C SER A 55 -8.78 5.64 -4.75
N GLU A 56 -7.96 5.41 -5.79
CA GLU A 56 -7.61 4.05 -6.24
C GLU A 56 -6.94 3.24 -5.12
N PHE A 57 -6.06 3.88 -4.36
CA PHE A 57 -5.40 3.25 -3.22
C PHE A 57 -6.39 2.89 -2.10
N SER A 58 -7.31 3.79 -1.78
CA SER A 58 -8.37 3.56 -0.80
C SER A 58 -9.22 2.34 -1.17
N ASP A 59 -9.55 2.19 -2.45
CA ASP A 59 -10.29 1.03 -2.95
C ASP A 59 -9.48 -0.26 -2.81
N GLN A 60 -8.20 -0.25 -3.14
CA GLN A 60 -7.31 -1.41 -3.00
C GLN A 60 -7.16 -1.87 -1.55
N VAL A 61 -6.96 -0.95 -0.60
CA VAL A 61 -6.88 -1.28 0.83
C VAL A 61 -8.21 -1.83 1.34
N SER A 62 -9.33 -1.24 0.92
CA SER A 62 -10.68 -1.67 1.31
C SER A 62 -10.98 -3.09 0.79
N LEU A 63 -10.59 -3.40 -0.45
CA LEU A 63 -10.77 -4.73 -1.04
C LEU A 63 -9.85 -5.80 -0.42
N GLY A 64 -8.60 -5.45 -0.11
CA GLY A 64 -7.63 -6.34 0.53
C GLY A 64 -8.04 -6.77 1.95
N LEU A 65 -8.74 -5.91 2.68
CA LEU A 65 -9.28 -6.21 4.02
C LEU A 65 -10.60 -6.99 3.97
N VAL A 66 -11.45 -6.72 2.98
CA VAL A 66 -12.76 -7.40 2.83
C VAL A 66 -12.62 -8.83 2.29
N GLY A 67 -11.65 -9.10 1.41
CA GLY A 67 -11.41 -10.44 0.86
C GLY A 67 -11.01 -11.50 1.90
N LYS A 68 -10.50 -11.09 3.07
CA LYS A 68 -10.14 -11.99 4.16
C LYS A 68 -11.33 -12.40 5.05
N ASN A 69 -12.43 -11.65 4.99
CA ASN A 69 -13.62 -11.90 5.82
C ASN A 69 -14.71 -12.71 5.11
N SER A 70 -14.55 -13.04 3.82
CA SER A 70 -15.57 -13.73 3.02
C SER A 70 -15.34 -15.23 2.82
N SER A 71 -14.22 -15.80 3.29
CA SER A 71 -13.95 -17.25 3.18
C SER A 71 -14.42 -18.10 4.36
N ASP A 72 -15.15 -17.55 5.34
CA ASP A 72 -15.68 -18.32 6.48
C ASP A 72 -17.20 -18.48 6.45
N LYS A 73 -17.74 -18.92 5.31
CA LYS A 73 -19.08 -19.50 5.22
C LYS A 73 -19.00 -20.88 4.59
N ASN A 74 -18.71 -21.86 5.43
CA ASN A 74 -18.93 -23.26 5.19
C ASN A 74 -20.46 -23.51 5.05
N PRO A 75 -21.00 -24.00 3.92
CA PRO A 75 -22.33 -24.60 3.94
C PRO A 75 -22.16 -26.04 4.44
N VAL A 76 -22.56 -26.26 5.69
CA VAL A 76 -22.71 -27.59 6.29
C VAL A 76 -23.62 -28.45 5.41
N GLY A 77 -23.21 -29.71 5.26
CA GLY A 77 -23.72 -30.66 4.29
C GLY A 77 -25.21 -31.00 4.39
N ARG A 78 -25.69 -31.57 3.29
CA ARG A 78 -26.81 -32.50 3.23
C ARG A 78 -26.37 -33.73 2.46
#